data_AF-A0A5B9P7D1-F1
#
_entry.id   AF-A0A5B9P7D1-F1
#
_cell.length_a   1.000
_cell.length_b   1.000
_cell.length_c   1.000
_cell.angle_alpha   90.00
_cell.angle_beta   90.00
_cell.angle_gamma   90.00
#
_symmetry.space_group_name_H-M   'P 1'
#
loop_
_entity.id
_entity.type
_entity.pdbx_description
1 polymer ?
#
loop_
_entity_poly.entity_id
_entity_poly.type
_entity_poly.pdbx_seq_one_letter_code
_entity_poly.pdbx_strand_id
1 'polypeptide(L)'
;MLAFKIILNGDVICTAGADDGHRVLGAALSWTHRTPDDIDFHVSGVPETNQLFDYDVPAIKIGDKITIEVVDTDDISKPDTVKPPNDWR
;
A
#
# COMPACT_ATOMS: atom_id res chain seq x y z
N MET A 1 -10.30 -11.12 7.60
CA MET A 1 -9.78 -9.81 8.07
C MET A 1 -10.01 -8.75 6.99
N LEU A 2 -10.17 -7.48 7.35
CA LEU A 2 -10.31 -6.40 6.36
C LEU A 2 -8.97 -6.14 5.65
N ALA A 3 -8.96 -6.16 4.32
CA ALA A 3 -7.76 -5.90 3.52
C ALA A 3 -8.08 -5.10 2.24
N PHE A 4 -7.03 -4.51 1.66
CA PHE A 4 -7.07 -3.89 0.34
C PHE A 4 -6.37 -4.80 -0.67
N LYS A 5 -7.14 -5.37 -1.58
CA LYS A 5 -6.57 -6.08 -2.73
C LYS A 5 -6.31 -5.07 -3.85
N ILE A 6 -5.04 -4.93 -4.19
CA ILE A 6 -4.54 -3.93 -5.13
C ILE A 6 -4.27 -4.60 -6.47
N ILE A 7 -4.88 -4.05 -7.51
CA ILE A 7 -4.81 -4.59 -8.87
C ILE A 7 -4.33 -3.49 -9.81
N LEU A 8 -3.27 -3.78 -10.56
CA LEU A 8 -2.70 -2.90 -11.56
C LEU A 8 -2.88 -3.52 -12.94
N ASN A 9 -3.60 -2.85 -13.83
CA ASN A 9 -3.84 -3.30 -15.21
C ASN A 9 -4.45 -4.72 -15.34
N GLY A 10 -5.14 -5.19 -14.29
CA GLY A 10 -5.75 -6.51 -14.22
C GLY A 10 -4.98 -7.54 -13.39
N ASP A 11 -3.71 -7.27 -13.08
CA ASP A 11 -2.87 -8.15 -12.27
C ASP A 11 -2.90 -7.75 -10.80
N VAL A 12 -3.10 -8.73 -9.91
CA VAL A 12 -3.04 -8.51 -8.46
C VAL A 12 -1.58 -8.30 -8.07
N ILE A 13 -1.24 -7.12 -7.55
CA ILE A 13 0.13 -6.81 -7.13
C ILE A 13 0.33 -7.09 -5.63
N CYS A 14 -0.66 -6.82 -4.79
CA CYS A 14 -0.64 -7.19 -3.38
C CYS A 14 -2.05 -7.25 -2.79
N THR A 15 -2.21 -8.02 -1.71
CA THR A 15 -3.37 -7.96 -0.82
C THR A 15 -2.89 -7.41 0.50
N ALA A 16 -2.99 -6.09 0.65
CA ALA A 16 -2.51 -5.36 1.80
C ALA A 16 -3.47 -5.57 2.97
N GLY A 17 -3.03 -6.39 3.93
CA GLY A 17 -3.76 -6.67 5.14
C GLY A 17 -3.26 -5.87 6.33
N ALA A 18 -4.14 -5.76 7.31
CA ALA A 18 -3.83 -5.28 8.63
C ALA A 18 -4.45 -6.30 9.59
N ASP A 19 -3.62 -7.18 10.18
CA ASP A 19 -4.07 -8.11 11.21
C ASP A 19 -4.76 -7.41 12.39
N ASP A 20 -5.30 -8.22 13.31
CA ASP A 20 -6.13 -7.83 14.45
C ASP A 20 -5.47 -6.74 15.34
N GLY A 21 -4.16 -6.53 15.20
CA GLY A 21 -3.36 -5.52 15.90
C GLY A 21 -2.99 -4.29 15.07
N HIS A 22 -3.62 -4.00 13.93
CA HIS A 22 -3.27 -2.82 13.12
C HIS A 22 -4.26 -1.67 13.25
N ARG A 23 -3.72 -0.45 13.34
CA ARG A 23 -4.52 0.78 13.55
C ARG A 23 -4.84 1.50 12.26
N VAL A 24 -3.98 1.37 11.24
CA VAL A 24 -4.11 2.09 9.97
C VAL A 24 -3.62 1.22 8.83
N LEU A 25 -4.44 1.14 7.77
CA LEU A 25 -4.08 0.63 6.46
C LEU A 25 -4.42 1.73 5.44
N GLY A 26 -3.50 2.00 4.52
CA GLY A 26 -3.63 3.06 3.53
C GLY A 26 -3.17 2.60 2.15
N ALA A 27 -3.91 3.03 1.13
CA ALA A 27 -3.47 3.03 -0.26
C ALA A 27 -3.68 4.44 -0.79
N ALA A 28 -2.60 5.09 -1.20
CA ALA A 28 -2.57 6.50 -1.56
C ALA A 28 -1.91 6.69 -2.92
N LEU A 29 -2.57 7.47 -3.79
CA LEU A 29 -1.99 7.97 -5.04
C LEU A 29 -1.72 9.45 -4.86
N SER A 30 -0.48 9.87 -5.09
CA SER A 30 -0.07 11.26 -4.97
C SER A 30 0.64 11.71 -6.23
N TRP A 31 0.55 13.01 -6.51
CA TRP A 31 1.24 13.64 -7.62
C TRP A 31 1.70 15.02 -7.17
N THR A 32 2.97 15.34 -7.41
CA THR A 32 3.52 16.64 -7.05
C THR A 32 3.93 17.41 -8.30
N HIS A 33 3.46 18.66 -8.43
CA HIS A 33 3.76 19.51 -9.59
C HIS A 33 5.24 19.87 -9.78
N ARG A 34 6.13 19.48 -8.85
CA ARG A 34 7.57 19.75 -8.94
C ARG A 34 8.26 18.83 -9.96
N THR A 35 7.66 17.67 -10.22
CA THR A 35 8.16 16.68 -11.18
C THR A 35 6.95 16.20 -12.00
N PRO A 36 6.74 16.76 -13.21
CA PRO A 36 5.49 16.61 -13.98
C PRO A 36 5.02 15.18 -14.24
N ASP A 37 5.94 14.21 -14.18
CA ASP A 37 5.69 12.79 -14.48
C ASP A 37 5.85 11.86 -13.26
N ASP A 38 5.97 12.44 -12.06
CA ASP A 38 6.23 11.69 -10.82
C ASP A 38 4.92 11.48 -10.06
N ILE A 39 4.24 10.40 -10.48
CA ILE A 39 3.06 9.88 -9.82
C ILE A 39 3.54 8.80 -8.85
N ASP A 40 3.36 9.06 -7.56
CA ASP A 40 3.73 8.11 -6.52
C ASP A 40 2.48 7.37 -6.06
N PHE A 41 2.55 6.04 -6.09
CA PHE A 41 1.52 5.18 -5.55
C PHE A 41 2.13 4.41 -4.40
N HIS A 42 1.45 4.42 -3.27
CA HIS A 42 1.96 3.83 -2.05
C HIS A 42 0.87 3.04 -1.33
N VAL A 43 1.26 1.87 -0.83
CA VAL A 43 0.39 1.01 -0.03
C VAL A 43 1.15 0.67 1.24
N SER A 44 0.58 1.00 2.40
CA SER A 44 1.26 0.91 3.69
C SER A 44 0.29 0.80 4.85
N GLY A 45 0.84 0.56 6.03
CA GLY A 45 0.08 0.66 7.26
C GLY A 45 0.94 0.80 8.49
N VAL A 46 0.27 0.95 9.62
CA VAL A 46 0.89 1.08 10.94
C VAL A 46 0.22 0.08 11.91
N PRO A 47 0.95 -0.94 12.40
CA PRO A 47 0.53 -1.84 13.46
C PRO A 47 0.53 -1.11 14.81
N GLU A 48 -0.03 -1.74 15.84
CA GLU A 48 0.04 -1.28 17.24
C GLU A 48 1.48 -1.06 17.73
N THR A 49 2.46 -1.76 17.16
CA THR A 49 3.88 -1.58 17.46
C THR A 49 4.46 -0.25 16.95
N ASN A 50 3.66 0.56 16.24
CA ASN A 50 4.05 1.81 15.58
C ASN A 50 5.18 1.64 14.56
N GLN A 51 5.35 0.45 13.98
CA GLN A 51 6.31 0.24 12.91
C GLN A 51 5.65 0.43 11.55
N LEU A 52 6.02 1.44 10.79
CA LEU A 52 5.49 1.62 9.43
C LEU A 52 5.88 0.39 8.60
N PHE A 53 4.93 -0.21 7.90
CA PHE A 53 5.24 -1.20 6.88
C PHE A 53 4.76 -0.71 5.52
N ASP A 54 5.55 -1.01 4.50
CA ASP A 54 5.27 -0.65 3.12
C ASP A 54 5.22 -1.93 2.26
N TYR A 55 4.28 -1.97 1.33
CA TYR A 55 4.28 -2.92 0.23
C TYR A 55 4.98 -2.29 -0.97
N ASP A 56 5.87 -3.04 -1.59
CA ASP A 56 6.50 -2.63 -2.84
C ASP A 56 5.44 -2.64 -3.94
N VAL A 57 5.21 -1.49 -4.54
CA VAL A 57 4.25 -1.34 -5.63
C VAL A 57 5.01 -0.82 -6.86
N PRO A 58 4.71 -1.34 -8.06
CA PRO A 58 5.37 -0.89 -9.27
C PRO A 58 5.17 0.61 -9.52
N ALA A 59 6.15 1.25 -10.14
CA ALA A 59 6.01 2.63 -10.61
C ALA A 59 4.82 2.76 -11.57
N ILE A 60 3.98 3.77 -11.35
CA ILE A 60 2.76 4.02 -12.10
C ILE A 60 3.02 5.04 -13.20
N LYS A 61 2.38 4.85 -14.36
CA LYS A 61 2.43 5.79 -15.49
C LYS A 61 1.04 6.17 -15.97
N ILE A 62 0.98 7.26 -16.73
CA ILE A 62 -0.24 7.70 -17.41
C ILE A 62 -0.80 6.56 -18.26
N GLY A 63 -2.09 6.26 -18.09
CA GLY A 63 -2.80 5.20 -18.81
C GLY A 63 -2.92 3.90 -18.03
N ASP A 64 -2.17 3.72 -16.94
CA ASP A 64 -2.36 2.59 -16.03
C ASP A 64 -3.72 2.69 -15.30
N LYS A 65 -4.28 1.52 -14.97
CA LYS A 65 -5.50 1.39 -14.18
C LYS A 65 -5.20 0.74 -12.85
N ILE A 66 -5.45 1.48 -11.78
CA ILE A 66 -5.35 0.98 -10.41
C ILE A 66 -6.77 0.69 -9.91
N THR A 67 -7.00 -0.53 -9.44
CA THR A 67 -8.22 -0.91 -8.73
C THR A 67 -7.87 -1.28 -7.31
N ILE A 68 -8.62 -0.73 -6.36
CA ILE A 68 -8.50 -1.04 -4.93
C ILE A 68 -9.81 -1.71 -4.54
N GLU A 69 -9.76 -3.01 -4.27
CA GLU A 69 -10.88 -3.78 -3.77
C GLU A 69 -10.78 -3.87 -2.25
N VAL A 70 -11.85 -3.53 -1.54
CA VAL A 70 -11.97 -3.82 -0.11
C VAL A 70 -12.51 -5.24 0.04
N VAL A 71 -11.73 -6.11 0.67
CA VAL A 71 -12.04 -7.55 0.77
C VAL A 71 -11.99 -8.00 2.23
N ASP A 72 -12.77 -9.05 2.54
CA ASP A 72 -12.63 -9.79 3.79
C ASP A 72 -11.89 -11.10 3.49
N THR A 73 -10.65 -11.20 3.95
CA THR A 73 -9.75 -12.32 3.69
C THR A 73 -8.72 -12.45 4.80
N ASP A 74 -8.23 -13.67 5.04
CA ASP A 74 -7.10 -13.94 5.93
C ASP A 74 -5.81 -14.24 5.13
N ASP A 75 -5.92 -14.29 3.80
CA ASP A 75 -4.79 -14.45 2.88
C ASP A 75 -4.28 -13.06 2.44
N ILE A 76 -3.21 -12.60 3.10
CA ILE A 76 -2.61 -11.28 2.88
C ILE A 76 -1.16 -11.42 2.42
N SER A 77 -0.72 -10.47 1.62
CA SER A 77 0.68 -10.39 1.19
C SER A 77 1.58 -10.07 2.38
N LYS A 78 2.83 -10.53 2.33
CA LYS A 78 3.85 -10.11 3.29
C LYS A 78 4.34 -8.70 2.91
N PRO A 79 4.48 -7.75 3.85
CA PRO A 79 5.10 -6.45 3.58
C PRO A 79 6.58 -6.59 3.20
N ASP A 80 7.06 -5.70 2.33
CA ASP A 80 8.43 -5.70 1.83
C ASP A 80 9.40 -5.00 2.77
N THR A 81 8.94 -3.91 3.40
CA THR A 81 9.73 -3.19 4.40
C THR A 81 8.97 -2.95 5.68
N VAL A 82 9.69 -2.95 6.80
CA VAL A 82 9.18 -2.59 8.12
C VAL A 82 10.17 -1.60 8.73
N LYS A 83 9.73 -0.35 8.89
CA LYS A 83 10.51 0.76 9.41
C LYS A 83 10.11 1.08 10.86
N PRO A 84 11.08 1.26 11.77
CA PRO A 84 10.76 1.64 13.15
C PRO A 84 10.16 3.05 13.25
N PRO A 85 9.48 3.39 14.36
CA PRO A 85 8.82 4.69 14.58
C PRO A 85 9.62 5.95 14.25
N ASN A 86 10.95 5.88 14.34
CA ASN A 86 11.84 7.04 14.19
C ASN A 86 12.38 7.22 12.75
N ASP A 87 11.99 6.37 11.81
CA ASP A 87 12.58 6.29 10.47
C ASP A 87 11.53 6.38 9.35
N TRP A 88 10.50 7.21 9.56
CA TRP A 88 9.38 7.39 8.63
C TRP A 88 9.64 8.45 7.55
N ARG A 89 10.88 8.96 7.43
CA ARG A 89 11.24 10.07 6.53
C ARG A 89 11.83 9.60 5.22
#